data_AF-A0A834FWQ2-F1
#
_entry.id   AF-A0A834FWQ2-F1
#
_cell.length_a   1.000
_cell.length_b   1.000
_cell.length_c   1.000
_cell.angle_alpha   90.00
_cell.angle_beta   90.00
_cell.angle_gamma   90.00
#
_symmetry.space_group_name_H-M   'P 1'
#
loop_
_entity.id
_entity.type
_entity.pdbx_description
1 polymer ?
#
loop_
_entity_poly.entity_id
_entity_poly.type
_entity_poly.pdbx_seq_one_letter_code
_entity_poly.pdbx_strand_id
1 'polypeptide(L)'
;MWKLKIAEGKGPYLFSTNNYVGRQIWEFDHDAGTLEEREAVEQARQEYKDNFKKDRTRALPCADLLMRMQLKKENKNIDLSLPAVRLGETEEVKYEAVTTALKKAIRLNRAIQSSDGHWPAENAGPMQIWEFNPDVGAPKEREAIEQARQEYKDNSKKDRTRAPPCADLLMWMQLKKENKNIDLSIAPVKLGETEEVQYEAVTTALRKAIRLNCAIQSSDGHWPTENAGPMFFTRPLVTFPSKQYILAPTAIKWGLLLARTILSTPYFITFRPAISINS
;
A
#
# COMPACT_ATOMS: atom_id res chain seq x y z
N MET A 1 11.57 -19.21 -12.01
CA MET A 1 11.52 -18.37 -10.81
C MET A 1 10.95 -17.01 -11.15
N TRP A 2 10.09 -16.47 -10.27
CA TRP A 2 9.66 -15.09 -10.37
C TRP A 2 10.80 -14.16 -9.94
N LYS A 3 11.09 -13.13 -10.73
CA LYS A 3 12.10 -12.12 -10.46
C LYS A 3 11.45 -10.75 -10.39
N LEU A 4 11.67 -10.07 -9.27
CA LEU A 4 11.28 -8.68 -9.09
C LEU A 4 12.35 -7.77 -9.72
N LYS A 5 11.91 -6.88 -10.60
CA LYS A 5 12.72 -5.80 -11.18
C LYS A 5 12.23 -4.47 -10.61
N ILE A 6 13.18 -3.64 -10.18
CA ILE A 6 12.91 -2.35 -9.54
C ILE A 6 13.45 -1.22 -10.42
N ALA A 7 12.67 -0.15 -10.55
CA ALA A 7 13.02 1.06 -11.28
C ALA A 7 13.41 0.84 -12.75
N GLU A 8 12.90 -0.23 -13.37
CA GLU A 8 13.13 -0.56 -14.77
C GLU A 8 11.90 -0.21 -15.64
N GLY A 9 12.15 0.31 -16.84
CA GLY A 9 11.11 0.57 -17.84
C GLY A 9 11.70 0.83 -19.22
N LYS A 10 11.34 -0.01 -20.20
CA LYS A 10 11.62 0.20 -21.63
C LYS A 10 10.41 -0.23 -22.44
N GLY A 11 9.94 0.63 -23.33
CA GLY A 11 8.84 0.32 -24.24
C GLY A 11 8.15 1.56 -24.78
N PRO A 12 7.53 1.50 -25.96
CA PRO A 12 6.90 2.64 -26.61
C PRO A 12 5.69 3.20 -25.84
N TYR A 13 5.14 2.40 -24.91
CA TYR A 13 3.96 2.76 -24.09
C TYR A 13 4.30 3.02 -22.62
N LEU A 14 5.58 3.08 -22.25
CA LEU A 14 6.02 3.42 -20.91
C LEU A 14 6.53 4.86 -20.89
N PHE A 15 5.98 5.65 -19.97
CA PHE A 15 6.41 7.02 -19.70
C PHE A 15 6.70 7.17 -18.21
N SER A 16 7.71 7.96 -17.87
CA SER A 16 8.01 8.28 -16.48
C SER A 16 8.51 9.72 -16.36
N THR A 17 8.05 10.40 -15.31
CA THR A 17 8.52 11.73 -14.90
C THR A 17 9.67 11.67 -13.89
N ASN A 18 9.98 10.49 -13.35
CA ASN A 18 10.95 10.27 -12.28
C ASN A 18 11.93 9.12 -12.59
N ASN A 19 12.15 8.83 -13.88
CA ASN A 19 13.03 7.76 -14.35
C ASN A 19 12.71 6.36 -13.76
N TYR A 20 11.42 6.06 -13.65
CA TYR A 20 10.83 4.81 -13.17
C TYR A 20 11.08 4.46 -11.70
N VAL A 21 11.67 5.35 -10.91
CA VAL A 21 11.87 5.15 -9.46
C VAL A 21 10.56 4.75 -8.77
N GLY A 22 10.61 3.70 -7.93
CA GLY A 22 9.45 3.09 -7.27
C GLY A 22 8.64 2.09 -8.11
N ARG A 23 8.95 1.94 -9.41
CA ARG A 23 8.28 0.95 -10.28
C ARG A 23 8.72 -0.47 -9.94
N GLN A 24 7.75 -1.38 -9.88
CA GLN A 24 7.95 -2.80 -9.62
C GLN A 24 7.42 -3.63 -10.81
N ILE A 25 8.20 -4.61 -11.27
CA ILE A 25 7.81 -5.54 -12.34
C ILE A 25 8.16 -6.97 -11.90
N TRP A 26 7.21 -7.89 -12.01
CA TRP A 26 7.48 -9.32 -11.86
C TRP A 26 7.62 -9.97 -13.23
N GLU A 27 8.75 -10.62 -13.46
CA GLU A 27 9.03 -11.41 -14.67
C GLU A 27 9.28 -12.86 -14.26
N PHE A 28 8.72 -13.81 -15.02
CA PHE A 28 9.01 -15.21 -14.82
C PHE A 28 10.17 -15.64 -15.72
N ASP A 29 11.25 -16.13 -15.11
CA ASP A 29 12.42 -16.67 -15.78
C ASP A 29 12.52 -18.18 -15.48
N HIS A 30 12.42 -19.02 -16.51
CA HIS A 30 12.42 -20.48 -16.34
C HIS A 30 13.75 -21.02 -15.79
N ASP A 31 14.87 -20.37 -16.11
CA ASP A 31 16.21 -20.86 -15.83
C ASP A 31 16.83 -20.17 -14.60
N ALA A 32 16.20 -19.11 -14.09
CA ALA A 32 16.64 -18.44 -12.87
C ALA A 32 16.50 -19.28 -11.59
N GLY A 33 17.37 -18.95 -10.61
CA GLY A 33 17.38 -19.47 -9.24
C GLY A 33 18.08 -20.81 -9.07
N THR A 34 18.78 -20.97 -7.94
CA THR A 34 19.43 -22.24 -7.59
C THR A 34 18.39 -23.30 -7.21
N LEU A 35 18.83 -24.56 -7.08
CA LEU A 35 17.94 -25.64 -6.65
C LEU A 35 17.32 -25.34 -5.28
N GLU A 36 18.14 -24.88 -4.34
CA GLU A 36 17.71 -24.52 -2.98
C GLU A 36 16.68 -23.38 -2.99
N GLU A 37 16.84 -22.41 -3.88
CA GLU A 37 15.91 -21.27 -4.00
C GLU A 37 14.57 -21.70 -4.56
N ARG A 38 14.59 -22.57 -5.59
CA ARG A 38 13.38 -23.15 -6.17
C ARG A 38 12.64 -24.00 -5.13
N GLU A 39 13.38 -24.78 -4.34
CA GLU A 39 12.83 -25.55 -3.24
C GLU A 39 12.22 -24.67 -2.15
N ALA A 40 12.90 -23.59 -1.73
CA ALA A 40 12.38 -22.66 -0.74
C ALA A 40 11.07 -21.98 -1.20
N VAL A 41 10.97 -21.65 -2.50
CA VAL A 41 9.74 -21.09 -3.08
C VAL A 41 8.61 -22.13 -3.14
N GLU A 42 8.89 -23.37 -3.54
CA GLU A 42 7.87 -24.42 -3.53
C GLU A 42 7.43 -24.81 -2.11
N GLN A 43 8.35 -24.80 -1.14
CA GLN A 43 8.02 -24.97 0.27
C GLN A 43 7.09 -23.86 0.75
N ALA A 44 7.43 -22.59 0.50
CA ALA A 44 6.56 -21.46 0.84
C ALA A 44 5.18 -21.56 0.18
N ARG A 45 5.12 -22.01 -1.08
CA ARG A 45 3.86 -22.24 -1.80
C ARG A 45 3.05 -23.37 -1.17
N GLN A 46 3.71 -24.44 -0.74
CA GLN A 46 3.06 -25.58 -0.10
C GLN A 46 2.56 -25.21 1.30
N GLU A 47 3.34 -24.51 2.11
CA GLU A 47 2.93 -23.97 3.40
C GLU A 47 1.70 -23.07 3.27
N TYR A 48 1.67 -22.19 2.28
CA TYR A 48 0.48 -21.37 1.99
C TYR A 48 -0.75 -22.26 1.69
N LYS A 49 -0.63 -23.26 0.82
CA LYS A 49 -1.73 -24.18 0.50
C LYS A 49 -2.21 -24.94 1.73
N ASP A 50 -1.31 -25.39 2.58
CA ASP A 50 -1.65 -26.18 3.75
C ASP A 50 -2.31 -25.31 4.83
N ASN A 51 -1.81 -24.08 5.03
CA ASN A 51 -2.46 -23.09 5.90
C ASN A 51 -3.85 -22.71 5.38
N PHE A 52 -3.97 -22.50 4.06
CA PHE A 52 -5.24 -22.17 3.41
C PHE A 52 -6.29 -23.27 3.58
N LYS A 53 -5.87 -24.54 3.46
CA LYS A 53 -6.76 -25.69 3.69
C LYS A 53 -7.19 -25.84 5.14
N LYS A 54 -6.31 -25.53 6.10
CA LYS A 54 -6.58 -25.63 7.53
C LYS A 54 -7.51 -24.52 8.01
N ASP A 55 -7.21 -23.29 7.64
CA ASP A 55 -7.95 -22.11 8.05
C ASP A 55 -7.77 -20.98 7.04
N ARG A 56 -8.78 -20.80 6.19
CA ARG A 56 -8.79 -19.76 5.16
C ARG A 56 -8.68 -18.35 5.74
N THR A 57 -9.11 -18.12 6.97
CA THR A 57 -9.04 -16.80 7.61
C THR A 57 -7.61 -16.43 8.03
N ARG A 58 -6.75 -17.44 8.21
CA ARG A 58 -5.34 -17.26 8.61
C ARG A 58 -4.36 -17.35 7.44
N ALA A 59 -4.81 -17.81 6.27
CA ALA A 59 -4.02 -17.82 5.05
C ALA A 59 -4.14 -16.49 4.31
N LEU A 60 -3.47 -15.47 4.86
CA LEU A 60 -3.36 -14.18 4.18
C LEU A 60 -2.46 -14.35 2.94
N PRO A 61 -2.92 -13.97 1.74
CA PRO A 61 -2.02 -13.86 0.59
C PRO A 61 -0.98 -12.80 0.95
N CYS A 62 0.29 -13.19 0.97
CA CYS A 62 1.40 -12.28 1.18
C CYS A 62 2.31 -12.39 -0.03
N ALA A 63 1.99 -11.64 -1.10
CA ALA A 63 2.83 -11.62 -2.30
C ALA A 63 4.22 -11.02 -1.99
N ASP A 64 4.34 -10.30 -0.88
CA ASP A 64 5.60 -9.83 -0.33
C ASP A 64 6.58 -10.97 0.02
N LEU A 65 6.16 -12.22 0.22
CA LEU A 65 7.08 -13.26 0.68
C LEU A 65 8.23 -13.49 -0.31
N LEU A 66 7.90 -13.63 -1.60
CA LEU A 66 8.89 -13.81 -2.66
C LEU A 66 9.77 -12.56 -2.82
N MET A 67 9.16 -11.38 -2.74
CA MET A 67 9.86 -10.10 -2.73
C MET A 67 10.87 -10.01 -1.58
N ARG A 68 10.44 -10.33 -0.35
CA ARG A 68 11.30 -10.28 0.85
C ARG A 68 12.42 -11.31 0.77
N MET A 69 12.17 -12.50 0.21
CA MET A 69 13.23 -13.48 -0.05
C MET A 69 14.30 -12.91 -0.98
N GLN A 70 13.89 -12.32 -2.11
CA GLN A 70 14.80 -11.73 -3.08
C GLN A 70 15.58 -10.54 -2.49
N LEU A 71 14.90 -9.57 -1.87
CA LEU A 71 15.54 -8.36 -1.35
C LEU A 71 16.51 -8.67 -0.20
N LYS A 72 16.17 -9.61 0.69
CA LYS A 72 17.10 -10.04 1.76
C LYS A 72 18.37 -10.68 1.20
N LYS A 73 18.24 -11.44 0.10
CA LYS A 73 19.38 -12.04 -0.59
C LYS A 73 20.26 -10.95 -1.24
N GLU A 74 19.66 -9.99 -1.93
CA GLU A 74 20.38 -8.88 -2.55
C GLU A 74 21.09 -8.02 -1.49
N ASN A 75 20.44 -7.81 -0.34
CA ASN A 75 20.96 -7.06 0.80
C ASN A 75 21.73 -7.94 1.82
N LYS A 76 22.55 -8.88 1.33
CA LYS A 76 23.29 -9.89 2.13
C LYS A 76 24.18 -9.35 3.26
N ASN A 77 24.51 -8.06 3.27
CA ASN A 77 25.39 -7.43 4.26
C ASN A 77 24.67 -7.08 5.58
N ILE A 78 23.40 -7.48 5.74
CA ILE A 78 22.58 -7.15 6.90
C ILE A 78 22.40 -8.40 7.76
N ASP A 79 22.89 -8.32 8.99
CA ASP A 79 22.77 -9.40 9.97
C ASP A 79 21.33 -9.54 10.51
N LEU A 80 20.62 -10.57 10.05
CA LEU A 80 19.26 -10.89 10.49
C LEU A 80 19.20 -11.94 11.61
N SER A 81 20.33 -12.29 12.23
CA SER A 81 20.43 -13.36 13.25
C SER A 81 19.78 -13.00 14.59
N LEU A 82 19.50 -11.72 14.85
CA LEU A 82 18.84 -11.30 16.10
C LEU A 82 17.54 -12.09 16.30
N PRO A 83 17.28 -12.64 17.50
CA PRO A 83 16.07 -13.40 17.78
C PRO A 83 14.84 -12.50 17.74
N ALA A 84 13.69 -13.07 17.38
CA ALA A 84 12.43 -12.36 17.50
C ALA A 84 12.06 -12.26 18.98
N VAL A 85 11.81 -11.06 19.47
CA VAL A 85 11.29 -10.83 20.81
C VAL A 85 9.77 -11.00 20.75
N ARG A 86 9.23 -11.92 21.55
CA ARG A 86 7.79 -12.08 21.74
C ARG A 86 7.53 -11.95 23.23
N LEU A 87 6.76 -10.94 23.61
CA LEU A 87 6.35 -10.72 24.99
C LEU A 87 4.93 -11.26 25.19
N GLY A 88 4.67 -11.86 26.34
CA GLY A 88 3.30 -12.21 26.75
C GLY A 88 2.45 -10.96 27.01
N GLU A 89 1.12 -11.11 27.00
CA GLU A 89 0.18 -9.99 27.21
C GLU A 89 0.38 -9.27 28.55
N THR A 90 0.81 -10.01 29.58
CA THR A 90 1.05 -9.50 30.94
C THR A 90 2.55 -9.39 31.28
N GLU A 91 3.43 -9.64 30.31
CA GLU A 91 4.87 -9.62 30.55
C GLU A 91 5.37 -8.18 30.65
N GLU A 92 6.20 -7.91 31.66
CA GLU A 92 6.80 -6.58 31.83
C GLU A 92 7.76 -6.27 30.68
N VAL A 93 7.56 -5.13 30.02
CA VAL A 93 8.38 -4.68 28.90
C VAL A 93 9.74 -4.17 29.40
N LYS A 94 10.77 -5.02 29.30
CA LYS A 94 12.15 -4.68 29.70
C LYS A 94 12.89 -3.88 28.62
N TYR A 95 13.81 -3.01 29.05
CA TYR A 95 14.66 -2.19 28.17
C TYR A 95 15.43 -3.01 27.12
N GLU A 96 16.00 -4.15 27.53
CA GLU A 96 16.76 -5.03 26.64
C GLU A 96 15.88 -5.67 25.55
N ALA A 97 14.65 -6.03 25.92
CA ALA A 97 13.66 -6.58 25.01
C ALA A 97 13.27 -5.55 23.95
N VAL A 98 12.99 -4.31 24.36
CA VAL A 98 12.69 -3.19 23.44
C VAL A 98 13.87 -2.92 22.52
N THR A 99 15.08 -2.84 23.07
CA THR A 99 16.30 -2.57 22.30
C THR A 99 16.55 -3.64 21.24
N THR A 100 16.39 -4.91 21.62
CA THR A 100 16.57 -6.04 20.70
C THR A 100 15.51 -6.07 19.61
N ALA A 101 14.24 -5.85 19.99
CA ALA A 101 13.12 -5.78 19.04
C ALA A 101 13.32 -4.64 18.02
N LEU A 102 13.70 -3.44 18.49
CA LEU A 102 13.93 -2.28 17.63
C LEU A 102 15.12 -2.49 16.69
N LYS A 103 16.25 -2.99 17.20
CA LYS A 103 17.41 -3.34 16.36
C LYS A 103 17.02 -4.34 15.27
N LYS A 104 16.27 -5.39 15.63
CA LYS A 104 15.78 -6.37 14.67
C LYS A 104 14.84 -5.74 13.63
N ALA A 105 13.90 -4.89 14.05
CA ALA A 105 12.97 -4.21 13.16
C ALA A 105 13.69 -3.30 12.15
N ILE A 106 14.67 -2.51 12.59
CA ILE A 106 15.47 -1.65 11.71
C ILE A 106 16.25 -2.49 10.70
N ARG A 107 16.90 -3.58 11.15
CA ARG A 107 17.64 -4.48 10.27
C ARG A 107 16.71 -5.16 9.24
N LEU A 108 15.52 -5.60 9.65
CA LEU A 108 14.53 -6.17 8.75
C LEU A 108 14.07 -5.15 7.70
N ASN A 109 13.74 -3.92 8.11
CA ASN A 109 13.36 -2.84 7.19
C ASN A 109 14.49 -2.57 6.19
N ARG A 110 15.73 -2.42 6.67
CA ARG A 110 16.88 -2.22 5.80
C ARG A 110 17.10 -3.38 4.82
N ALA A 111 16.86 -4.62 5.24
CA ALA A 111 17.04 -5.80 4.41
C ALA A 111 16.01 -5.95 3.28
N ILE A 112 14.88 -5.23 3.36
CA ILE A 112 13.86 -5.21 2.32
C ILE A 112 13.80 -3.87 1.57
N GLN A 113 14.80 -3.00 1.76
CA GLN A 113 14.94 -1.78 0.96
C GLN A 113 15.43 -2.15 -0.43
N SER A 114 14.80 -1.62 -1.48
CA SER A 114 15.24 -1.80 -2.86
C SER A 114 16.45 -0.93 -3.20
N SER A 115 17.11 -1.26 -4.31
CA SER A 115 18.33 -0.58 -4.78
C SER A 115 18.13 0.91 -5.12
N ASP A 116 16.90 1.33 -5.42
CA ASP A 116 16.52 2.74 -5.64
C ASP A 116 16.08 3.45 -4.35
N GLY A 117 16.31 2.82 -3.18
CA GLY A 117 16.03 3.39 -1.86
C GLY A 117 14.59 3.25 -1.37
N HIS A 118 13.70 2.65 -2.16
CA HIS A 118 12.28 2.48 -1.81
C HIS A 118 12.04 1.21 -0.98
N TRP A 119 10.83 1.08 -0.44
CA TRP A 119 10.34 -0.15 0.17
C TRP A 119 9.23 -0.71 -0.68
N PRO A 120 9.53 -1.70 -1.54
CA PRO A 120 8.52 -2.37 -2.33
C PRO A 120 7.45 -2.98 -1.41
N ALA A 121 6.19 -2.86 -1.82
CA ALA A 121 5.04 -3.40 -1.10
C ALA A 121 4.01 -3.89 -2.12
N GLU A 122 3.32 -4.98 -1.76
CA GLU A 122 2.12 -5.44 -2.46
C GLU A 122 1.01 -4.37 -2.39
N ASN A 123 0.43 -4.06 -3.55
CA ASN A 123 -0.78 -3.25 -3.64
C ASN A 123 -1.99 -4.18 -3.65
N ALA A 124 -2.64 -4.36 -2.49
CA ALA A 124 -4.03 -4.81 -2.47
C ALA A 124 -4.85 -3.69 -3.11
N GLY A 125 -5.42 -3.92 -4.30
CA GLY A 125 -6.06 -2.89 -5.13
C GLY A 125 -7.09 -2.01 -4.41
N PRO A 126 -7.66 -0.98 -5.08
CA PRO A 126 -8.44 0.06 -4.41
C PRO A 126 -9.63 -0.52 -3.63
N MET A 127 -9.49 -0.63 -2.31
CA MET A 127 -10.56 -1.03 -1.38
C MET A 127 -11.20 0.18 -0.69
N GLN A 128 -10.71 1.38 -0.95
CA GLN A 128 -11.21 2.62 -0.36
C GLN A 128 -12.18 3.29 -1.34
N ILE A 129 -13.40 3.57 -0.89
CA ILE A 129 -14.36 4.42 -1.58
C ILE A 129 -14.61 5.63 -0.67
N TRP A 130 -14.32 6.83 -1.17
CA TRP A 130 -14.62 8.07 -0.48
C TRP A 130 -16.02 8.53 -0.88
N GLU A 131 -16.95 8.59 0.07
CA GLU A 131 -18.25 9.24 -0.11
C GLU A 131 -18.16 10.68 0.44
N PHE A 132 -18.36 11.66 -0.44
CA PHE A 132 -18.41 13.07 -0.02
C PHE A 132 -19.82 13.42 0.48
N ASN A 133 -19.94 13.78 1.76
CA ASN A 133 -21.18 14.30 2.32
C ASN A 133 -20.99 15.74 2.84
N PRO A 134 -21.57 16.76 2.16
CA PRO A 134 -21.41 18.16 2.53
C PRO A 134 -22.16 18.57 3.81
N ASP A 135 -23.07 17.72 4.29
CA ASP A 135 -23.94 18.02 5.44
C ASP A 135 -23.41 17.44 6.76
N VAL A 136 -22.31 16.69 6.72
CA VAL A 136 -21.67 16.08 7.89
C VAL A 136 -20.51 16.95 8.40
N GLY A 137 -20.27 16.92 9.71
CA GLY A 137 -19.17 17.64 10.37
C GLY A 137 -19.58 18.99 10.95
N ALA A 138 -19.04 19.33 12.12
CA ALA A 138 -19.31 20.60 12.79
C ALA A 138 -18.72 21.79 11.99
N PRO A 139 -19.27 23.01 12.09
CA PRO A 139 -18.78 24.16 11.31
C PRO A 139 -17.27 24.40 11.43
N LYS A 140 -16.70 24.26 12.63
CA LYS A 140 -15.25 24.37 12.88
C LYS A 140 -14.43 23.31 12.15
N GLU A 141 -14.97 22.10 11.98
CA GLU A 141 -14.30 21.00 11.28
C GLU A 141 -14.28 21.27 9.78
N ARG A 142 -15.38 21.79 9.22
CA ARG A 142 -15.46 22.18 7.81
C ARG A 142 -14.48 23.31 7.49
N GLU A 143 -14.34 24.27 8.39
CA GLU A 143 -13.38 25.37 8.27
C GLU A 143 -11.93 24.86 8.29
N ALA A 144 -11.60 23.95 9.21
CA ALA A 144 -10.27 23.33 9.26
C ALA A 144 -9.93 22.51 8.00
N ILE A 145 -10.90 21.76 7.47
CA ILE A 145 -10.73 21.00 6.21
C ILE A 145 -10.53 21.95 5.03
N GLU A 146 -11.32 23.02 4.93
CA GLU A 146 -11.18 24.00 3.85
C GLU A 146 -9.87 24.77 3.93
N GLN A 147 -9.41 25.11 5.14
CA GLN A 147 -8.09 25.69 5.35
C GLN A 147 -6.99 24.73 4.88
N ALA A 148 -7.01 23.47 5.28
CA ALA A 148 -6.03 22.47 4.85
C ALA A 148 -6.03 22.28 3.32
N ARG A 149 -7.22 22.30 2.70
CA ARG A 149 -7.39 22.25 1.23
C ARG A 149 -6.78 23.46 0.55
N GLN A 150 -6.96 24.66 1.11
CA GLN A 150 -6.44 25.90 0.56
C GLN A 150 -4.92 25.99 0.72
N GLU A 151 -4.37 25.61 1.87
CA GLU A 151 -2.92 25.49 2.10
C GLU A 151 -2.28 24.53 1.10
N TYR A 152 -2.90 23.37 0.84
CA TYR A 152 -2.44 22.44 -0.19
C TYR A 152 -2.41 23.10 -1.59
N LYS A 153 -3.50 23.78 -1.98
CA LYS A 153 -3.56 24.49 -3.27
C LYS A 153 -2.45 25.52 -3.40
N ASP A 154 -2.20 26.30 -2.35
CA ASP A 154 -1.21 27.37 -2.40
C ASP A 154 0.21 26.84 -2.39
N ASN A 155 0.49 25.76 -1.65
CA ASN A 155 1.78 25.08 -1.68
C ASN A 155 2.04 24.41 -3.04
N SER A 156 1.03 23.76 -3.64
CA SER A 156 1.14 23.12 -4.95
C SER A 156 1.45 24.10 -6.10
N LYS A 157 1.07 25.37 -5.95
CA LYS A 157 1.37 26.45 -6.91
C LYS A 157 2.80 26.99 -6.76
N LYS A 158 3.35 26.97 -5.54
CA LYS A 158 4.69 27.50 -5.25
C LYS A 158 5.78 26.52 -5.68
N ASP A 159 5.61 25.24 -5.33
CA ASP A 159 6.57 24.19 -5.67
C ASP A 159 5.89 22.81 -5.63
N ARG A 160 5.67 22.22 -6.80
CA ARG A 160 5.07 20.88 -6.93
C ARG A 160 5.94 19.76 -6.36
N THR A 161 7.23 20.01 -6.14
CA THR A 161 8.16 19.02 -5.56
C THR A 161 8.14 19.00 -4.04
N ARG A 162 7.64 20.07 -3.41
CA ARG A 162 7.55 20.22 -1.93
C ARG A 162 6.16 19.98 -1.36
N ALA A 163 5.14 19.86 -2.21
CA ALA A 163 3.77 19.60 -1.80
C ALA A 163 3.27 18.28 -2.41
N PRO A 164 3.79 17.12 -1.98
CA PRO A 164 3.22 15.86 -2.41
C PRO A 164 1.73 15.83 -1.99
N PRO A 165 0.81 15.41 -2.87
CA PRO A 165 -0.56 15.12 -2.47
C PRO A 165 -0.49 14.13 -1.31
N CYS A 166 -1.01 14.54 -0.16
CA CYS A 166 -1.21 13.69 1.00
C CYS A 166 -2.71 13.69 1.28
N ALA A 167 -3.46 12.89 0.51
CA ALA A 167 -4.86 12.58 0.79
C ALA A 167 -5.02 11.90 2.16
N ASP A 168 -3.94 11.35 2.71
CA ASP A 168 -3.86 10.83 4.08
C ASP A 168 -4.22 11.84 5.16
N LEU A 169 -4.08 13.14 4.91
CA LEU A 169 -4.34 14.16 5.93
C LEU A 169 -5.78 14.08 6.47
N LEU A 170 -6.78 13.99 5.59
CA LEU A 170 -8.18 13.94 5.98
C LEU A 170 -8.50 12.63 6.70
N MET A 171 -7.94 11.53 6.22
CA MET A 171 -8.06 10.22 6.84
C MET A 171 -7.48 10.21 8.25
N TRP A 172 -6.28 10.77 8.44
CA TRP A 172 -5.65 10.86 9.75
C TRP A 172 -6.42 11.77 10.70
N MET A 173 -7.00 12.87 10.21
CA MET A 173 -7.88 13.72 11.02
C MET A 173 -9.08 12.93 11.54
N GLN A 174 -9.74 12.16 10.67
CA GLN A 174 -10.87 11.31 11.03
C GLN A 174 -10.49 10.24 12.06
N LEU A 175 -9.42 9.47 11.80
CA LEU A 175 -9.00 8.38 12.68
C LEU A 175 -8.54 8.89 14.05
N LYS A 176 -7.83 10.01 14.12
CA LYS A 176 -7.44 10.63 15.40
C LYS A 176 -8.65 11.10 16.21
N LYS A 177 -9.72 11.54 15.53
CA LYS A 177 -10.98 11.90 16.17
C LYS A 177 -11.71 10.67 16.72
N GLU A 178 -11.73 9.58 15.96
CA GLU A 178 -12.33 8.31 16.39
C GLU A 178 -11.55 7.71 17.57
N ASN A 179 -10.21 7.76 17.51
CA ASN A 179 -9.28 7.26 18.53
C ASN A 179 -8.92 8.32 19.59
N LYS A 180 -9.92 9.05 20.09
CA LYS A 180 -9.76 10.18 21.04
C LYS A 180 -9.08 9.83 22.38
N ASN A 181 -8.95 8.54 22.70
CA ASN A 181 -8.32 8.03 23.91
C ASN A 181 -6.78 8.03 23.84
N ILE A 182 -6.19 8.29 22.67
CA ILE A 182 -4.74 8.33 22.50
C ILE A 182 -4.19 9.75 22.74
N ASP A 183 -3.30 9.87 23.72
CA ASP A 183 -2.68 11.16 24.07
C ASP A 183 -1.60 11.60 23.06
N LEU A 184 -1.92 12.57 22.21
CA LEU A 184 -1.02 13.12 21.19
C LEU A 184 -0.25 14.38 21.64
N SER A 185 -0.25 14.71 22.94
CA SER A 185 0.36 15.96 23.47
C SER A 185 1.89 16.01 23.45
N ILE A 186 2.56 14.87 23.21
CA ILE A 186 4.03 14.81 23.17
C ILE A 186 4.54 15.75 22.08
N ALA A 187 5.38 16.72 22.43
CA ALA A 187 5.97 17.66 21.48
C ALA A 187 6.88 16.95 20.46
N PRO A 188 6.93 17.39 19.19
CA PRO A 188 7.92 16.88 18.23
C PRO A 188 9.33 17.20 18.71
N VAL A 189 10.20 16.20 18.70
CA VAL A 189 11.64 16.39 18.91
C VAL A 189 12.22 16.94 17.61
N LYS A 190 12.92 18.08 17.68
CA LYS A 190 13.67 18.66 16.57
C LYS A 190 15.14 18.67 16.96
N LEU A 191 15.97 18.01 16.17
CA LEU A 191 17.42 17.99 16.34
C LEU A 191 18.07 18.74 15.18
N GLY A 192 19.14 19.48 15.45
CA GLY A 192 19.98 20.07 14.40
C GLY A 192 20.75 19.00 13.62
N GLU A 193 21.20 19.32 12.40
CA GLU A 193 21.94 18.37 11.54
C GLU A 193 23.22 17.82 12.17
N THR A 194 23.87 18.60 13.04
CA THR A 194 25.11 18.25 13.75
C THR A 194 24.90 17.97 15.23
N GLU A 195 23.65 17.98 15.71
CA GLU A 195 23.34 17.78 17.12
C GLU A 195 23.53 16.31 17.52
N GLU A 196 24.21 16.08 18.64
CA GLU A 196 24.41 14.73 19.16
C GLU A 196 23.07 14.16 19.66
N VAL A 197 22.68 13.00 19.10
CA VAL A 197 21.39 12.36 19.38
C VAL A 197 21.39 11.77 20.79
N GLN A 198 20.69 12.43 21.71
CA GLN A 198 20.56 11.99 23.10
C GLN A 198 19.51 10.88 23.27
N TYR A 199 19.71 10.00 24.27
CA TYR A 199 18.78 8.91 24.59
C TYR A 199 17.34 9.39 24.84
N GLU A 200 17.19 10.49 25.58
CA GLU A 200 15.89 11.06 25.92
C GLU A 200 15.14 11.58 24.69
N ALA A 201 15.88 12.15 23.73
CA ALA A 201 15.36 12.62 22.46
C ALA A 201 14.82 11.45 21.63
N VAL A 202 15.57 10.34 21.53
CA VAL A 202 15.13 9.12 20.83
C VAL A 202 13.89 8.53 21.49
N THR A 203 13.90 8.41 22.82
CA THR A 203 12.78 7.84 23.58
C THR A 203 11.51 8.67 23.42
N THR A 204 11.62 10.00 23.47
CA THR A 204 10.49 10.92 23.28
C THR A 204 9.95 10.85 21.84
N ALA A 205 10.84 10.86 20.84
CA ALA A 205 10.47 10.74 19.44
C ALA A 205 9.76 9.42 19.14
N LEU A 206 10.29 8.30 19.66
CA LEU A 206 9.69 6.98 19.49
C LEU A 206 8.33 6.89 20.16
N ARG A 207 8.19 7.40 21.39
CA ARG A 207 6.90 7.42 22.10
C ARG A 207 5.86 8.22 21.32
N LYS A 208 6.24 9.39 20.80
CA LYS A 208 5.37 10.20 19.93
C LYS A 208 4.96 9.42 18.66
N ALA A 209 5.92 8.77 18.00
CA ALA A 209 5.66 8.01 16.78
C ALA A 209 4.72 6.82 17.02
N ILE A 210 4.90 6.06 18.11
CA ILE A 210 4.01 4.95 18.48
C ILE A 210 2.60 5.46 18.75
N ARG A 211 2.46 6.52 19.55
CA ARG A 211 1.13 7.11 19.82
C ARG A 211 0.45 7.62 18.55
N LEU A 212 1.21 8.25 17.65
CA LEU A 212 0.69 8.66 16.35
C LEU A 212 0.17 7.46 15.55
N ASN A 213 0.96 6.39 15.44
CA ASN A 213 0.54 5.16 14.75
C ASN A 213 -0.71 4.57 15.39
N CYS A 214 -0.77 4.42 16.72
CA CYS A 214 -1.98 3.93 17.38
C CYS A 214 -3.22 4.80 17.10
N ALA A 215 -3.06 6.13 17.07
CA ALA A 215 -4.16 7.04 16.81
C ALA A 215 -4.71 6.98 15.36
N ILE A 216 -3.94 6.45 14.42
CA ILE A 216 -4.37 6.26 13.01
C ILE A 216 -4.69 4.80 12.67
N GLN A 217 -4.84 3.93 13.68
CA GLN A 217 -5.32 2.57 13.47
C GLN A 217 -6.84 2.60 13.27
N SER A 218 -7.35 1.86 12.29
CA SER A 218 -8.79 1.70 12.09
C SER A 218 -9.40 0.71 13.11
N SER A 219 -10.73 0.67 13.17
CA SER A 219 -11.47 -0.14 14.16
C SER A 219 -11.31 -1.65 14.03
N ASP A 220 -10.94 -2.16 12.85
CA ASP A 220 -10.66 -3.59 12.62
C ASP A 220 -9.18 -3.96 12.85
N GLY A 221 -8.36 -2.97 13.23
CA GLY A 221 -6.95 -3.14 13.53
C GLY A 221 -5.99 -2.87 12.36
N HIS A 222 -6.46 -2.59 11.13
CA HIS A 222 -5.57 -2.22 10.03
C HIS A 222 -5.13 -0.75 10.08
N TRP A 223 -4.02 -0.42 9.44
CA TRP A 223 -3.58 0.95 9.20
C TRP A 223 -3.91 1.35 7.78
N PRO A 224 -4.95 2.17 7.56
CA PRO A 224 -5.23 2.66 6.23
C PRO A 224 -4.13 3.64 5.82
N THR A 225 -3.72 3.59 4.57
CA THR A 225 -2.71 4.48 4.00
C THR A 225 -3.19 4.93 2.62
N GLU A 226 -2.79 6.14 2.23
CA GLU A 226 -2.85 6.59 0.86
C GLU A 226 -1.81 5.80 0.10
N ASN A 227 -2.30 5.01 -0.83
CA ASN A 227 -1.44 4.36 -1.79
C ASN A 227 -1.39 5.26 -3.02
N ALA A 228 -0.22 5.85 -3.32
CA ALA A 228 -0.01 6.53 -4.58
C ALA A 228 -0.35 5.52 -5.69
N GLY A 229 -1.49 5.74 -6.36
CA GLY A 229 -2.15 4.71 -7.15
C GLY A 229 -1.30 4.19 -8.33
N PRO A 230 -1.84 3.25 -9.11
CA PRO A 230 -1.25 2.82 -10.37
C PRO A 230 -0.75 4.02 -11.19
N MET A 231 0.53 4.04 -11.57
CA MET A 231 1.09 5.05 -12.48
C MET A 231 0.39 5.08 -13.86
N PHE A 232 -0.52 4.15 -14.08
CA PHE A 232 -1.48 4.12 -15.18
C PHE A 232 -2.79 3.55 -14.62
N PHE A 233 -3.80 4.40 -14.49
CA PHE A 233 -5.16 3.95 -14.76
C PHE A 233 -5.35 4.11 -16.26
N THR A 234 -5.87 3.09 -16.95
CA THR A 234 -6.62 3.37 -18.18
C THR A 234 -7.65 4.42 -17.79
N ARG A 235 -7.52 5.64 -18.34
CA ARG A 235 -8.58 6.65 -18.18
C ARG A 235 -9.89 5.93 -18.52
N PRO A 236 -10.96 6.08 -17.73
CA PRO A 236 -12.27 5.81 -18.28
C PRO A 236 -12.35 6.72 -19.51
N LEU A 237 -12.28 6.13 -20.70
CA LEU A 237 -12.74 6.81 -21.89
C LEU A 237 -14.20 7.10 -21.56
N VAL A 238 -14.49 8.39 -21.39
CA VAL A 238 -15.77 9.00 -21.01
C VAL A 238 -15.98 9.24 -19.51
N THR A 239 -15.65 10.46 -19.07
CA THR A 239 -16.36 11.15 -18.00
C THR A 239 -17.55 11.90 -18.60
N PHE A 240 -18.78 11.54 -18.22
CA PHE A 240 -19.95 12.37 -18.52
C PHE A 240 -20.05 13.46 -17.46
N PRO A 241 -19.97 14.76 -17.81
CA PRO A 241 -20.37 15.80 -16.88
C PRO A 241 -21.87 15.66 -16.65
N SER A 242 -22.26 15.51 -15.39
CA SER A 242 -23.65 15.48 -14.93
C SER A 242 -24.32 16.84 -15.16
N LYS A 243 -24.71 17.14 -16.40
CA LYS A 243 -25.73 18.12 -16.73
C LYS A 243 -26.52 17.62 -17.94
N GLN A 244 -27.63 16.95 -17.63
CA GLN A 244 -28.92 17.13 -18.29
C GLN A 244 -28.86 17.27 -19.82
N TYR A 245 -28.76 16.16 -20.56
CA TYR A 245 -29.19 16.12 -21.96
C TYR A 245 -29.92 14.81 -22.30
N ILE A 246 -31.10 15.01 -22.86
CA ILE A 246 -32.00 14.02 -23.45
C ILE A 246 -31.23 13.16 -24.46
N LEU A 247 -31.44 11.84 -24.39
CA LEU A 247 -30.86 10.83 -25.28
C LEU A 247 -30.97 11.25 -26.75
N ALA A 248 -29.84 11.62 -27.37
CA ALA A 248 -29.77 11.81 -28.81
C ALA A 248 -29.68 10.43 -29.51
N PRO A 249 -30.40 10.19 -30.63
CA PRO A 249 -30.46 8.89 -31.34
C PRO A 249 -29.12 8.34 -31.85
N THR A 250 -28.05 9.11 -31.80
CA THR A 250 -26.70 8.73 -32.22
C THR A 250 -26.03 7.73 -31.27
N ALA A 251 -26.36 7.74 -29.97
CA ALA A 251 -25.78 6.79 -29.00
C ALA A 251 -26.24 5.34 -29.23
N ILE A 252 -27.48 5.15 -29.70
CA ILE A 252 -28.04 3.81 -30.03
C ILE A 252 -27.33 3.21 -31.25
N LYS A 253 -26.92 4.04 -32.22
CA LYS A 253 -26.18 3.59 -33.42
C LYS A 253 -24.77 3.06 -33.10
N TRP A 254 -24.08 3.65 -32.12
CA TRP A 254 -22.76 3.18 -31.69
C TRP A 254 -22.82 1.93 -30.82
N GLY A 255 -23.84 1.82 -29.94
CA GLY A 255 -24.07 0.62 -29.15
C GLY A 255 -24.36 -0.63 -30.00
N LEU A 256 -25.15 -0.47 -31.07
CA LEU A 256 -25.44 -1.56 -32.01
C LEU A 256 -24.23 -1.96 -32.86
N LEU A 257 -23.35 -1.02 -33.21
CA LEU A 257 -22.12 -1.32 -33.97
C LEU A 257 -21.11 -2.11 -33.11
N LEU A 258 -20.99 -1.76 -31.82
CA LEU A 258 -20.13 -2.47 -30.87
C LEU A 258 -20.64 -3.90 -30.61
N ALA A 259 -21.95 -4.09 -30.42
CA ALA A 259 -22.56 -5.41 -30.26
C ALA A 259 -22.35 -6.31 -31.49
N ARG A 260 -22.41 -5.75 -32.70
CA ARG A 260 -22.17 -6.50 -33.95
C ARG A 260 -20.71 -6.92 -34.13
N THR A 261 -19.77 -6.19 -33.53
CA THR A 261 -18.32 -6.46 -33.61
C THR A 261 -17.91 -7.52 -32.59
N ILE A 262 -18.56 -7.55 -31.43
CA ILE A 262 -18.34 -8.56 -30.38
C ILE A 262 -18.94 -9.92 -30.77
N LEU A 263 -20.07 -9.94 -31.49
CA LEU A 263 -20.74 -11.19 -31.90
C LEU A 263 -20.17 -11.85 -33.16
N SER A 264 -19.17 -11.26 -33.83
CA SER A 264 -18.62 -11.78 -35.11
C SER A 264 -17.21 -12.37 -35.01
N THR A 265 -16.65 -12.53 -33.79
CA THR A 265 -15.34 -13.17 -33.58
C THR A 265 -15.51 -14.65 -33.17
N PRO A 266 -14.91 -15.62 -33.88
CA PRO A 266 -15.21 -17.05 -33.72
C PRO A 266 -14.47 -17.76 -32.56
N TYR A 267 -14.10 -17.04 -31.50
CA TYR A 267 -13.40 -17.62 -30.34
C TYR A 267 -14.10 -17.26 -29.04
N PHE A 268 -15.28 -17.82 -28.82
CA PHE A 268 -15.78 -18.03 -27.46
C PHE A 268 -16.20 -19.48 -27.28
N ILE A 269 -15.39 -20.19 -26.50
CA ILE A 269 -15.66 -21.50 -25.95
C ILE A 269 -16.91 -21.38 -25.06
N THR A 270 -17.92 -22.15 -25.41
CA THR A 270 -19.17 -22.33 -24.67
C THR A 270 -18.90 -22.90 -23.28
N PHE A 271 -19.24 -22.16 -22.22
CA PHE A 271 -19.50 -22.75 -20.91
C PHE A 271 -20.92 -23.33 -20.94
N ARG A 272 -21.05 -24.66 -20.88
CA ARG A 272 -22.32 -25.33 -20.55
C ARG A 272 -22.63 -25.06 -19.07
N PRO A 273 -23.82 -24.55 -18.71
CA PRO A 273 -24.29 -24.64 -17.35
C PRO A 273 -24.79 -26.07 -17.10
N ALA A 274 -24.07 -26.81 -16.26
CA ALA A 274 -24.55 -28.05 -15.67
C ALA A 274 -25.27 -27.71 -14.36
N ILE A 275 -26.59 -27.46 -14.42
CA ILE A 275 -27.49 -27.59 -13.27
C ILE A 275 -28.82 -28.13 -13.79
N SER A 276 -29.11 -29.40 -13.52
CA SER A 276 -30.47 -29.93 -13.55
C SER A 276 -31.12 -29.63 -12.21
N ILE A 277 -32.27 -28.98 -12.21
CA ILE A 277 -33.20 -29.06 -11.08
C ILE A 277 -34.51 -29.56 -11.68
N ASN A 278 -34.82 -30.80 -11.34
CA ASN A 278 -36.14 -31.39 -11.48
C ASN A 278 -37.09 -30.76 -10.45
N SER A 279 -38.38 -30.81 -10.80
CA SER A 279 -39.60 -30.40 -10.09
C SER A 279 -39.98 -28.93 -10.25
#